data_AF-A0A317Z9N7-F1
#
_entry.id   AF-A0A317Z9N7-F1
#
_cell.length_a   1.000
_cell.length_b   1.000
_cell.length_c   1.000
_cell.angle_alpha   90.00
_cell.angle_beta   90.00
_cell.angle_gamma   90.00
#
_symmetry.space_group_name_H-M   'P 1'
#
loop_
_entity.id
_entity.type
_entity.pdbx_description
1 polymer ?
#
loop_
_entity_poly.entity_id
_entity_poly.type
_entity_poly.pdbx_seq_one_letter_code
_entity_poly.pdbx_strand_id
1 'polypeptide(L)'
;MTETLKCIGCGATLQSDDPQKPGYVPKASLEKEDVICRRCFRLKNYNEVQDVGMESDDFLKLLNGLSDKPGIVVNLVDVFDFEGSFIHAVKRIVGNKKIILVANKIDLLPKQINKRRVSEWLRRLAKEYGLYPEDVCLISAYKGIGIDGLLQTIEKHRNGQ
;
A
#
# COMPACT_ATOMS: atom_id res chain seq x y z
N MET A 1 -29.22 23.29 6.53
CA MET A 1 -28.04 22.41 6.47
C MET A 1 -28.24 21.51 5.26
N THR A 2 -27.52 21.73 4.17
CA THR A 2 -27.61 20.88 2.97
C THR A 2 -26.92 19.56 3.29
N GLU A 3 -27.73 18.51 3.43
CA GLU A 3 -27.27 17.16 3.71
C GLU A 3 -26.52 16.63 2.48
N THR A 4 -25.18 16.60 2.56
CA THR A 4 -24.33 16.05 1.50
C THR A 4 -24.52 14.54 1.43
N LEU A 5 -25.18 14.07 0.38
CA LEU A 5 -25.32 12.65 0.05
C LEU A 5 -23.93 12.01 -0.12
N LYS A 6 -23.71 10.84 0.51
CA LYS A 6 -22.46 10.10 0.45
C LYS A 6 -22.65 8.72 -0.15
N CYS A 7 -21.64 8.26 -0.88
CA CYS A 7 -21.59 6.90 -1.40
C CYS A 7 -21.50 5.90 -0.25
N ILE A 8 -22.43 4.93 -0.19
CA ILE A 8 -22.41 3.87 0.84
C ILE A 8 -21.21 2.92 0.72
N GLY A 9 -20.53 2.89 -0.44
CA GLY A 9 -19.39 2.01 -0.69
C GLY A 9 -18.03 2.60 -0.29
N CYS A 10 -17.76 3.87 -0.61
CA CYS A 10 -16.44 4.50 -0.39
C CYS A 10 -16.49 5.79 0.42
N GLY A 11 -17.68 6.27 0.82
CA GLY A 11 -17.85 7.48 1.62
C GLY A 11 -17.65 8.80 0.87
N ALA A 12 -17.34 8.77 -0.44
CA ALA A 12 -17.21 9.99 -1.24
C ALA A 12 -18.53 10.76 -1.34
N THR A 13 -18.47 12.09 -1.34
CA THR A 13 -19.63 12.96 -1.60
C THR A 13 -20.15 12.71 -3.01
N LEU A 14 -21.44 12.41 -3.14
CA LEU A 14 -22.07 12.14 -4.42
C LEU A 14 -22.23 13.43 -5.23
N GLN A 15 -21.93 13.33 -6.52
CA GLN A 15 -22.07 14.43 -7.49
C GLN A 15 -22.46 13.88 -8.86
N SER A 16 -23.08 14.71 -9.68
CA SER A 16 -23.48 14.34 -11.05
C SER A 16 -23.02 15.36 -12.10
N ASP A 17 -22.03 16.17 -11.74
CA ASP A 17 -21.53 17.28 -12.55
C ASP A 17 -20.34 16.84 -13.42
N ASP A 18 -19.45 16.00 -12.89
CA ASP A 18 -18.20 15.62 -13.56
C ASP A 18 -17.97 14.10 -13.50
N PRO A 19 -18.07 13.37 -14.64
CA PRO A 19 -17.82 11.94 -14.73
C PRO A 19 -16.43 11.47 -14.29
N GLN A 20 -15.45 12.36 -14.25
CA GLN A 20 -14.06 12.06 -13.90
C GLN A 20 -13.75 12.31 -12.42
N LYS A 21 -14.59 13.06 -11.70
CA LYS A 21 -14.35 13.34 -10.28
C LYS A 21 -14.87 12.23 -9.36
N PRO A 22 -14.25 12.05 -8.18
CA PRO A 22 -14.75 11.14 -7.16
C PRO A 22 -16.23 11.40 -6.84
N GLY A 23 -16.97 10.33 -6.55
CA GLY A 23 -18.38 10.43 -6.19
C GLY A 23 -19.35 10.60 -7.37
N TYR A 24 -18.87 10.54 -8.62
CA TYR A 24 -19.77 10.65 -9.77
C TYR A 24 -20.85 9.56 -9.80
N VAL A 25 -22.09 9.99 -10.01
CA VAL A 25 -23.27 9.17 -10.23
C VAL A 25 -24.09 9.81 -11.36
N PRO A 26 -24.70 9.05 -12.29
CA PRO A 26 -25.64 9.63 -13.26
C PRO A 26 -26.84 10.28 -12.54
N LYS A 27 -27.33 11.45 -13.01
CA LYS A 27 -28.43 12.18 -12.34
C LYS A 27 -29.65 11.31 -11.99
N ALA A 28 -30.02 10.39 -12.87
CA ALA A 28 -31.14 9.45 -12.66
C ALA A 28 -30.96 8.47 -11.48
N SER A 29 -29.76 8.36 -10.93
CA SER A 29 -29.43 7.46 -9.81
C SER A 29 -29.23 8.20 -8.49
N LEU A 30 -29.31 9.55 -8.46
CA LEU A 30 -29.18 10.34 -7.21
C LEU A 30 -30.37 10.16 -6.25
N GLU A 31 -31.55 9.82 -6.78
CA GLU A 31 -32.80 9.72 -6.01
C GLU A 31 -33.01 8.33 -5.38
N LYS A 32 -32.11 7.37 -5.60
CA LYS A 32 -32.20 6.04 -4.99
C LYS A 32 -31.69 6.10 -3.55
N GLU A 33 -32.23 5.28 -2.65
CA GLU A 33 -31.78 5.24 -1.25
C GLU A 33 -30.36 4.63 -1.13
N ASP A 34 -30.04 3.63 -1.95
CA ASP A 34 -28.75 2.91 -1.91
C ASP A 34 -27.83 3.24 -3.09
N VAL A 35 -27.36 4.49 -3.15
CA VAL A 35 -26.49 4.94 -4.25
C VAL A 35 -25.03 4.61 -3.99
N ILE A 36 -24.42 3.91 -4.95
CA ILE A 36 -22.97 3.76 -5.04
C ILE A 36 -22.42 4.58 -6.21
N CYS A 37 -21.29 5.25 -5.99
CA CYS A 37 -20.61 5.98 -7.06
C CYS A 37 -20.16 5.05 -8.19
N ARG A 38 -19.92 5.62 -9.39
CA ARG A 38 -19.47 4.89 -10.58
C ARG A 38 -18.28 3.96 -10.30
N ARG A 39 -17.33 4.38 -9.47
CA ARG A 39 -16.18 3.55 -9.07
C ARG A 39 -16.60 2.32 -8.25
N CYS A 40 -17.39 2.52 -7.19
CA CYS A 40 -17.91 1.42 -6.39
C CYS A 40 -18.79 0.47 -7.22
N PHE A 41 -19.57 1.02 -8.16
CA PHE A 41 -20.37 0.21 -9.09
C PHE A 41 -19.48 -0.65 -10.00
N ARG A 42 -18.43 -0.08 -10.60
CA ARG A 42 -17.51 -0.82 -11.47
C ARG A 42 -16.70 -1.86 -10.72
N LEU A 43 -16.24 -1.54 -9.52
CA LEU A 43 -15.57 -2.50 -8.64
C LEU A 43 -16.50 -3.65 -8.27
N LYS A 44 -17.76 -3.36 -7.90
CA LYS A 44 -18.74 -4.37 -7.47
C LYS A 44 -19.20 -5.29 -8.61
N ASN A 45 -19.42 -4.76 -9.81
CA ASN A 45 -20.03 -5.52 -10.92
C ASN A 45 -19.01 -6.03 -11.94
N TYR A 46 -17.88 -5.35 -12.10
CA TYR A 46 -16.88 -5.67 -13.12
C TYR A 46 -15.48 -5.96 -12.54
N ASN A 47 -15.33 -5.92 -11.21
CA ASN A 47 -14.04 -6.06 -10.52
C ASN A 47 -12.97 -5.08 -11.05
N GLU A 48 -13.40 -3.94 -11.56
CA GLU A 48 -12.55 -2.98 -12.23
C GLU A 48 -12.17 -1.85 -11.26
N VAL A 49 -10.88 -1.77 -10.94
CA VAL A 49 -10.32 -0.66 -10.17
C VAL A 49 -10.13 0.51 -11.11
N GLN A 50 -10.92 1.57 -10.92
CA GLN A 50 -10.72 2.83 -11.64
C GLN A 50 -9.58 3.59 -10.95
N ASP A 51 -8.58 4.01 -11.74
CA ASP A 51 -7.58 4.98 -11.32
C ASP A 51 -8.29 6.32 -11.05
N VAL A 52 -8.61 6.56 -9.79
CA VAL A 52 -8.90 7.91 -9.33
C VAL A 52 -7.59 8.66 -9.44
N GLY A 53 -7.57 9.71 -10.25
CA GLY A 53 -6.46 10.62 -10.45
C GLY A 53 -6.02 11.29 -9.15
N MET A 54 -5.31 10.56 -8.31
CA MET A 54 -4.15 11.14 -7.68
C MET A 54 -3.17 11.28 -8.85
N GLU A 55 -3.11 12.47 -9.43
CA GLU A 55 -2.07 12.83 -10.39
C GLU A 55 -0.75 12.30 -9.81
N SER A 56 0.02 11.55 -10.59
CA SER A 56 1.28 10.92 -10.14
C SER A 56 2.17 11.90 -9.36
N ASP A 57 2.04 13.19 -9.69
CA ASP A 57 2.67 14.33 -9.04
C ASP A 57 2.28 14.55 -7.57
N ASP A 58 1.03 14.36 -7.17
CA ASP A 58 0.63 14.55 -5.76
C ASP A 58 1.17 13.42 -4.88
N PHE A 59 1.21 12.19 -5.41
CA PHE A 59 1.90 11.08 -4.78
C PHE A 59 3.40 11.38 -4.66
N LEU A 60 4.04 11.85 -5.73
CA LEU A 60 5.46 12.23 -5.71
C LEU A 60 5.75 13.39 -4.75
N LYS A 61 4.87 14.40 -4.63
CA LYS A 61 5.03 15.49 -3.64
C LYS A 61 4.97 14.97 -2.21
N LEU A 62 4.00 14.10 -1.91
CA LEU A 62 3.85 13.47 -0.59
C LEU A 62 5.10 12.66 -0.23
N LEU A 63 5.61 11.92 -1.22
CA LEU A 63 6.79 11.10 -1.11
C LEU A 63 8.09 11.91 -1.00
N ASN A 64 8.24 13.00 -1.74
CA ASN A 64 9.40 13.90 -1.64
C ASN A 64 9.49 14.51 -0.23
N GLY A 65 8.35 14.84 0.38
CA GLY A 65 8.29 15.32 1.77
C GLY A 65 8.68 14.26 2.83
N LEU A 66 8.79 12.99 2.47
CA LEU A 66 9.30 11.94 3.37
C LEU A 66 10.82 11.94 3.45
N SER A 67 11.54 12.31 2.39
CA SER A 67 13.01 12.34 2.38
C SER A 67 13.57 13.26 3.48
N ASP A 68 12.93 14.41 3.69
CA ASP A 68 13.43 15.46 4.60
C ASP A 68 13.11 15.21 6.08
N LYS A 69 12.15 14.33 6.38
CA LYS A 69 11.79 14.01 7.77
C LYS A 69 12.79 13.00 8.33
N PRO A 70 13.20 13.05 9.62
CA PRO A 70 13.97 11.96 10.23
C PRO A 70 13.13 10.68 10.34
N GLY A 71 13.79 9.52 10.44
CA GLY A 71 13.14 8.23 10.66
C GLY A 71 13.50 7.17 9.62
N ILE A 72 12.93 5.98 9.79
CA ILE A 72 13.20 4.79 8.99
C ILE A 72 12.03 4.45 8.06
N VAL A 73 12.28 3.63 7.03
CA VAL A 73 11.28 3.18 6.08
C VAL A 73 11.05 1.69 6.29
N VAL A 74 9.78 1.31 6.49
CA VAL A 74 9.36 -0.09 6.54
C VAL A 74 8.67 -0.39 5.21
N ASN A 75 9.36 -1.10 4.32
CA ASN A 75 8.84 -1.46 3.01
C ASN A 75 8.16 -2.83 3.07
N LEU A 76 6.82 -2.83 3.02
CA LEU A 76 6.00 -4.04 3.10
C LEU A 76 5.71 -4.60 1.70
N VAL A 77 6.05 -5.86 1.46
CA VAL A 77 5.80 -6.58 0.20
C VAL A 77 5.01 -7.87 0.46
N ASP A 78 4.28 -8.35 -0.54
CA ASP A 78 3.73 -9.71 -0.52
C ASP A 78 4.82 -10.72 -0.90
N VAL A 79 4.92 -11.84 -0.18
CA VAL A 79 5.90 -12.89 -0.49
C VAL A 79 5.60 -13.63 -1.80
N PHE A 80 4.34 -13.64 -2.25
CA PHE A 80 3.92 -14.29 -3.51
C PHE A 80 3.87 -13.34 -4.70
N ASP A 81 3.76 -12.04 -4.46
CA ASP A 81 3.70 -11.02 -5.50
C ASP A 81 4.67 -9.88 -5.18
N PHE A 82 5.97 -10.22 -5.19
CA PHE A 82 7.02 -9.26 -4.89
C PHE A 82 7.10 -8.19 -5.97
N GLU A 83 7.06 -8.56 -7.25
CA GLU A 83 7.22 -7.63 -8.37
C GLU A 83 6.04 -6.65 -8.46
N GLY A 84 4.80 -7.11 -8.23
CA GLY A 84 3.63 -6.23 -8.17
C GLY A 84 3.60 -5.32 -6.94
N SER A 85 4.26 -5.73 -5.85
CA SER A 85 4.34 -4.95 -4.60
C SER A 85 5.58 -4.04 -4.51
N PHE A 86 6.57 -4.22 -5.38
CA PHE A 86 7.85 -3.53 -5.27
C PHE A 86 7.85 -2.21 -6.03
N ILE A 87 8.00 -1.10 -5.31
CA ILE A 87 8.08 0.23 -5.91
C ILE A 87 9.54 0.53 -6.29
N HIS A 88 9.89 0.40 -7.58
CA HIS A 88 11.25 0.65 -8.09
C HIS A 88 11.80 2.04 -7.73
N ALA A 89 10.94 3.04 -7.56
CA ALA A 89 11.35 4.40 -7.22
C ALA A 89 11.61 4.62 -5.72
N VAL A 90 11.31 3.67 -4.83
CA VAL A 90 11.38 3.88 -3.37
C VAL A 90 12.71 4.43 -2.92
N LYS A 91 13.83 3.90 -3.43
CA LYS A 91 15.16 4.39 -3.04
C LYS A 91 15.40 5.85 -3.43
N ARG A 92 14.92 6.28 -4.61
CA ARG A 92 15.02 7.69 -5.04
C ARG A 92 14.17 8.59 -4.14
N ILE A 93 13.03 8.08 -3.70
CA ILE A 93 12.07 8.80 -2.87
C ILE A 93 12.53 8.95 -1.41
N VAL A 94 13.12 7.89 -0.83
CA VAL A 94 13.47 7.86 0.60
C VAL A 94 14.92 8.28 0.88
N GLY A 95 15.69 8.59 -0.16
CA GLY A 95 17.08 9.05 -0.04
C GLY A 95 17.98 8.05 0.69
N ASN A 96 18.71 8.53 1.70
CA ASN A 96 19.67 7.73 2.50
C ASN A 96 19.05 7.11 3.77
N LYS A 97 17.71 7.02 3.85
CA LYS A 97 17.05 6.40 5.00
C LYS A 97 17.34 4.91 5.07
N LYS A 98 17.43 4.41 6.31
CA LYS A 98 17.43 2.98 6.59
C LYS A 98 16.11 2.37 6.14
N ILE A 99 16.19 1.26 5.41
CA ILE A 99 15.03 0.52 4.92
C ILE A 99 15.01 -0.86 5.57
N ILE A 100 13.88 -1.24 6.16
CA ILE A 100 13.58 -2.61 6.57
C ILE A 100 12.62 -3.18 5.53
N LEU A 101 12.99 -4.30 4.90
CA LEU A 101 12.10 -5.00 3.99
C LEU A 101 11.28 -6.01 4.79
N VAL A 102 9.96 -5.99 4.61
CA VAL A 102 9.04 -6.87 5.34
C VAL A 102 8.22 -7.65 4.33
N ALA A 103 8.40 -8.97 4.27
CA ALA A 103 7.55 -9.82 3.44
C ALA A 103 6.40 -10.40 4.26
N ASN A 104 5.18 -10.06 3.85
CA ASN A 104 3.94 -10.49 4.48
C ASN A 104 3.41 -11.80 3.86
N LYS A 105 2.37 -12.36 4.49
CA LYS A 105 1.64 -13.56 4.06
C LYS A 105 2.48 -14.83 4.02
N ILE A 106 3.49 -14.94 4.90
CA ILE A 106 4.31 -16.16 4.98
C ILE A 106 3.53 -17.42 5.40
N ASP A 107 2.31 -17.26 5.92
CA ASP A 107 1.42 -18.38 6.23
C ASP A 107 0.92 -19.11 4.99
N LEU A 108 1.02 -18.49 3.81
CA LEU A 108 0.73 -19.12 2.52
C LEU A 108 1.92 -19.96 2.01
N LEU A 109 3.13 -19.82 2.58
CA LEU A 109 4.27 -20.64 2.21
C LEU A 109 4.11 -22.08 2.74
N PRO A 110 4.51 -23.10 1.96
CA PRO A 110 4.62 -24.47 2.46
C PRO A 110 5.50 -24.56 3.72
N LYS A 111 5.05 -25.34 4.72
CA LYS A 111 5.72 -25.46 6.03
C LYS A 111 7.18 -25.95 5.95
N GLN A 112 7.53 -26.65 4.88
CA GLN A 112 8.85 -27.21 4.62
C GLN A 112 9.84 -26.17 4.11
N ILE A 113 9.39 -24.98 3.72
CA ILE A 113 10.27 -23.93 3.21
C ILE A 113 11.10 -23.36 4.36
N ASN A 114 12.41 -23.34 4.14
CA ASN A 114 13.34 -22.71 5.06
C ASN A 114 13.21 -21.18 4.98
N LYS A 115 12.66 -20.57 6.03
CA LYS A 115 12.49 -19.12 6.18
C LYS A 115 13.77 -18.33 5.91
N ARG A 116 14.93 -18.83 6.34
CA ARG A 116 16.23 -18.17 6.08
C ARG A 116 16.52 -18.07 4.58
N ARG A 117 16.26 -19.13 3.81
CA ARG A 117 16.45 -19.11 2.36
C ARG A 117 15.51 -18.10 1.69
N VAL A 118 14.29 -17.95 2.19
CA VAL A 118 13.33 -16.94 1.70
C VAL A 118 13.87 -15.53 1.96
N SER A 119 14.34 -15.25 3.18
CA SER A 119 14.94 -13.95 3.51
C SER A 119 16.17 -13.64 2.64
N GLU A 120 17.05 -14.62 2.43
CA GLU A 120 18.23 -14.48 1.56
C GLU A 120 17.84 -14.23 0.09
N TRP A 121 16.81 -14.94 -0.40
CA TRP A 121 16.26 -14.73 -1.74
C TRP A 121 15.67 -13.33 -1.90
N LEU A 122 14.82 -12.89 -0.96
CA LEU A 122 14.23 -11.54 -0.96
C LEU A 122 15.31 -10.44 -0.91
N ARG A 123 16.38 -10.66 -0.13
CA ARG A 123 17.51 -9.71 -0.07
C ARG A 123 18.24 -9.60 -1.41
N ARG A 124 18.40 -10.71 -2.14
CA ARG A 124 18.99 -10.72 -3.50
C ARG A 124 18.07 -10.01 -4.49
N LEU A 125 16.78 -10.34 -4.47
CA LEU A 125 15.78 -9.75 -5.36
C LEU A 125 15.67 -8.23 -5.15
N ALA A 126 15.60 -7.78 -3.89
CA ALA A 126 15.62 -6.35 -3.56
C ALA A 126 16.87 -5.65 -4.12
N LYS A 127 18.04 -6.30 -4.05
CA LYS A 127 19.30 -5.77 -4.59
C LYS A 127 19.28 -5.64 -6.11
N GLU A 128 18.68 -6.60 -6.81
CA GLU A 128 18.48 -6.53 -8.27
C GLU A 128 17.63 -5.32 -8.66
N TYR A 129 16.65 -4.97 -7.84
CA TYR A 129 15.85 -3.75 -7.98
C TYR A 129 16.47 -2.49 -7.32
N GLY A 130 17.76 -2.55 -6.96
CA GLY A 130 18.52 -1.39 -6.45
C GLY A 130 18.23 -1.01 -5.00
N LEU A 131 17.47 -1.81 -4.26
CA LEU A 131 17.14 -1.59 -2.84
C LEU A 131 18.03 -2.44 -1.94
N TYR A 132 18.64 -1.81 -0.94
CA TYR A 132 19.59 -2.43 -0.03
C TYR A 132 19.02 -2.34 1.38
N PRO A 133 18.23 -3.33 1.82
CA PRO A 133 17.59 -3.27 3.12
C PRO A 133 18.61 -3.56 4.23
N GLU A 134 18.47 -2.85 5.36
CA GLU A 134 19.23 -3.12 6.58
C GLU A 134 18.88 -4.53 7.10
N ASP A 135 17.60 -4.85 7.16
CA ASP A 135 17.09 -6.15 7.59
C ASP A 135 15.91 -6.62 6.73
N VAL A 136 15.67 -7.94 6.73
CA VAL A 136 14.55 -8.59 6.03
C VAL A 136 13.72 -9.39 7.02
N CYS A 137 12.51 -8.91 7.32
CA CYS A 137 11.57 -9.57 8.21
C CYS A 137 10.51 -10.36 7.43
N LEU A 138 10.15 -11.52 7.97
CA LEU A 138 9.09 -12.38 7.44
C LEU A 138 7.92 -12.38 8.42
N ILE A 139 6.74 -11.96 7.96
CA ILE A 139 5.56 -11.86 8.82
C ILE A 139 4.31 -12.51 8.19
N SER A 140 3.36 -12.89 9.03
CA SER A 140 1.96 -13.04 8.65
C SER A 140 1.16 -12.11 9.53
N ALA A 141 0.76 -10.96 8.98
CA ALA A 141 -0.09 -10.02 9.71
C ALA A 141 -1.43 -10.66 10.11
N TYR A 142 -1.97 -11.53 9.25
CA TYR A 142 -3.23 -12.24 9.51
C TYR A 142 -3.11 -13.22 10.70
N LYS A 143 -1.99 -13.96 10.80
CA LYS A 143 -1.78 -14.93 11.89
C LYS A 143 -0.95 -14.40 13.06
N GLY A 144 -0.57 -13.13 13.03
CA GLY A 144 0.32 -12.51 14.03
C GLY A 144 1.76 -13.04 14.04
N ILE A 145 2.17 -13.84 13.04
CA ILE A 145 3.50 -14.48 13.04
C ILE A 145 4.56 -13.43 12.71
N GLY A 146 5.62 -13.37 13.52
CA GLY A 146 6.80 -12.53 13.25
C GLY A 146 6.64 -11.04 13.55
N ILE A 147 5.47 -10.61 14.06
CA ILE A 147 5.19 -9.21 14.39
C ILE A 147 6.10 -8.70 15.50
N ASP A 148 6.28 -9.45 16.59
CA ASP A 148 7.16 -9.02 17.70
C ASP A 148 8.62 -8.85 17.24
N GLY A 149 9.09 -9.76 16.39
CA GLY A 149 10.43 -9.68 15.82
C GLY A 149 10.58 -8.48 14.88
N LEU A 150 9.54 -8.15 14.10
CA LEU A 150 9.51 -6.94 13.29
C LEU A 150 9.59 -5.67 14.15
N LEU A 151 8.80 -5.59 15.23
CA LEU A 151 8.82 -4.45 16.14
C LEU A 151 10.18 -4.25 16.79
N GLN A 152 10.83 -5.33 17.24
CA GLN A 152 12.19 -5.28 17.78
C GLN A 152 13.21 -4.79 16.73
N THR A 153 13.07 -5.25 15.49
CA THR A 153 13.95 -4.84 14.38
C THR A 153 13.75 -3.36 14.04
N ILE A 154 12.50 -2.90 13.99
CA ILE A 154 12.16 -1.48 13.82
C ILE A 154 12.84 -0.65 14.90
N GLU A 155 12.66 -1.00 16.18
CA GLU A 155 13.22 -0.21 17.28
C GLU A 155 14.76 -0.22 17.26
N LYS A 156 15.38 -1.37 16.98
CA LYS A 156 16.83 -1.51 16.80
C LYS A 156 17.38 -0.62 15.70
N HIS A 157 16.68 -0.47 14.57
CA HIS A 157 17.18 0.34 13.45
C HIS A 157 16.78 1.82 13.57
N ARG A 158 15.67 2.12 14.27
CA ARG A 158 15.18 3.47 14.56
C ARG A 158 16.15 4.24 15.43
N ASN A 159 16.85 3.60 16.37
CA ASN A 159 17.87 4.23 17.23
C ASN A 159 17.42 5.57 17.84
N GLY A 160 16.15 5.68 18.27
CA GLY A 160 15.60 6.88 18.90
C GLY A 160 15.22 8.04 17.96
N GLN A 161 15.17 7.80 16.63
CA GLN A 161 14.64 8.73 15.64
C GLN A 161 13.10 8.77 15.61
#